data_AF-A0A935FPB4-F1
#
_entry.id   AF-A0A935FPB4-F1
#
_cell.length_a   1.000
_cell.length_b   1.000
_cell.length_c   1.000
_cell.angle_alpha   90.00
_cell.angle_beta   90.00
_cell.angle_gamma   90.00
#
_symmetry.space_group_name_H-M   'P 1'
#
loop_
_entity.id
_entity.type
_entity.pdbx_description
1 polymer ?
#
loop_
_entity_poly.entity_id
_entity_poly.type
_entity_poly.pdbx_seq_one_letter_code
_entity_poly.pdbx_strand_id
1 'polypeptide(L)'
;MTRHSDIVIVLSDKDIKKFVRLFEEDFYVDEYMVRESWNSKLMFNIFDKKSLFKIDFIIMQNETYEVLKFERKRRFTFEGFEINVISIEDLIVSKLFWARNSESEKQLNDVRNLLKYMTEKDYLLKTIKDLDLDDMYKKISLADE
;
A
#
# COMPACT_ATOMS: atom_id res chain seq x y z
N MET A 1 -6.81 1.18 -18.30
CA MET A 1 -7.21 2.15 -17.25
C MET A 1 -7.22 1.44 -15.91
N THR A 2 -6.44 1.92 -14.94
CA THR A 2 -6.47 1.43 -13.56
C THR A 2 -7.79 1.86 -12.93
N ARG A 3 -8.57 0.91 -12.40
CA ARG A 3 -9.90 1.16 -11.81
C ARG A 3 -9.87 1.24 -10.28
N HIS A 4 -8.68 1.31 -9.70
CA HIS A 4 -8.51 1.41 -8.27
C HIS A 4 -7.29 2.25 -7.89
N SER A 5 -7.25 2.69 -6.65
CA SER A 5 -6.10 3.36 -6.04
C SER A 5 -5.83 2.80 -4.66
N ASP A 6 -4.56 2.61 -4.33
CA ASP A 6 -4.11 2.13 -3.03
C ASP A 6 -3.58 3.32 -2.22
N ILE A 7 -4.11 3.54 -1.02
CA ILE A 7 -3.71 4.66 -0.14
C ILE A 7 -3.31 4.12 1.22
N VAL A 8 -2.07 4.39 1.63
CA VAL A 8 -1.61 4.08 2.99
C VAL A 8 -1.98 5.21 3.94
N ILE A 9 -2.66 4.89 5.03
CA ILE A 9 -3.17 5.89 5.98
C ILE A 9 -2.80 5.56 7.42
N VAL A 10 -2.64 6.61 8.22
CA VAL A 10 -2.64 6.53 9.68
C VAL A 10 -3.98 7.06 10.15
N LEU A 11 -4.72 6.24 10.87
CA LEU A 11 -5.98 6.62 11.53
C LEU A 11 -5.85 6.37 13.02
N SER A 12 -6.39 7.28 13.83
CA SER A 12 -6.75 6.99 15.21
C SER A 12 -8.22 6.62 15.31
N ASP A 13 -8.61 5.98 16.41
CA ASP A 13 -10.02 5.67 16.70
C ASP A 13 -10.95 6.90 16.58
N LYS A 14 -10.44 8.06 16.98
CA LYS A 14 -11.16 9.33 16.96
C LYS A 14 -11.36 9.86 15.54
N ASP A 15 -10.50 9.47 14.59
CA ASP A 15 -10.58 9.92 13.19
C ASP A 15 -11.59 9.14 12.37
N ILE A 16 -11.96 7.91 12.78
CA ILE A 16 -12.82 7.01 12.00
C ILE A 16 -14.13 7.69 11.58
N LYS A 17 -14.83 8.32 12.53
CA LYS A 17 -16.09 9.02 12.22
C LYS A 17 -15.90 10.18 11.25
N LYS A 18 -14.79 10.92 11.40
CA LYS A 18 -14.45 12.02 10.49
C LYS A 18 -14.13 11.49 9.09
N PHE A 19 -13.39 10.39 9.02
CA PHE A 19 -13.05 9.69 7.78
C PHE A 19 -14.31 9.26 7.03
N VAL A 20 -15.25 8.58 7.70
CA VAL A 20 -16.50 8.14 7.07
C VAL A 20 -17.27 9.34 6.49
N ARG A 21 -17.42 10.41 7.28
CA ARG A 21 -18.08 11.65 6.84
C ARG A 21 -17.42 12.33 5.63
N LEU A 22 -16.10 12.22 5.50
CA LEU A 22 -15.37 12.77 4.35
C LEU A 22 -15.73 12.08 3.04
N PHE A 23 -16.17 10.82 3.08
CA PHE A 23 -16.42 10.00 1.89
C PHE A 23 -17.88 9.60 1.70
N GLU A 24 -18.72 9.64 2.72
CA GLU A 24 -20.08 9.07 2.69
C GLU A 24 -21.03 9.72 1.67
N GLU A 25 -20.74 10.92 1.18
CA GLU A 25 -21.54 11.57 0.13
C GLU A 25 -21.35 10.86 -1.23
N ASP A 26 -20.10 10.71 -1.65
CA ASP A 26 -19.75 10.19 -2.99
C ASP A 26 -19.40 8.70 -3.02
N PHE A 27 -19.06 8.09 -1.87
CA PHE A 27 -18.62 6.71 -1.77
C PHE A 27 -19.50 5.85 -0.85
N TYR A 28 -19.62 4.58 -1.19
CA TYR A 28 -20.05 3.54 -0.27
C TYR A 28 -18.91 3.26 0.71
N VAL A 29 -19.13 3.63 1.97
CA VAL A 29 -18.22 3.43 3.09
C VAL A 29 -19.03 3.02 4.32
N ASP A 30 -18.54 2.03 5.07
CA ASP A 30 -19.18 1.50 6.27
C ASP A 30 -18.29 1.75 7.49
N GLU A 31 -18.79 2.51 8.48
CA GLU A 31 -18.05 2.81 9.70
C GLU A 31 -17.62 1.55 10.45
N TYR A 32 -18.47 0.52 10.52
CA TYR A 32 -18.15 -0.74 11.17
C TYR A 32 -16.97 -1.42 10.46
N MET A 33 -17.00 -1.50 9.13
CA MET A 33 -15.90 -2.08 8.35
C MET A 33 -14.58 -1.31 8.51
N VAL A 34 -14.63 0.03 8.51
CA VAL A 34 -13.45 0.86 8.75
C VAL A 34 -12.88 0.59 10.16
N ARG A 35 -13.75 0.53 11.17
CA ARG A 35 -13.38 0.31 12.57
C ARG A 35 -12.80 -1.09 12.80
N GLU A 36 -13.41 -2.12 12.25
CA GLU A 36 -12.91 -3.49 12.36
C GLU A 36 -11.56 -3.67 11.67
N SER A 37 -11.39 -3.04 10.50
CA SER A 37 -10.11 -3.05 9.79
C SER A 37 -9.04 -2.30 10.58
N TRP A 38 -9.40 -1.19 11.22
CA TRP A 38 -8.51 -0.44 12.11
C TRP A 38 -8.08 -1.26 13.33
N ASN A 39 -9.03 -1.91 14.02
CA ASN A 39 -8.76 -2.79 15.15
C ASN A 39 -7.83 -3.95 14.75
N SER A 40 -8.09 -4.56 13.60
CA SER A 40 -7.35 -5.72 13.11
C SER A 40 -6.06 -5.35 12.38
N LYS A 41 -5.76 -4.06 12.20
CA LYS A 41 -4.64 -3.53 11.40
C LYS A 41 -4.61 -4.08 9.97
N LEU A 42 -5.79 -4.25 9.39
CA LEU A 42 -6.00 -4.74 8.03
C LEU A 42 -6.32 -3.59 7.08
N MET A 43 -6.63 -3.95 5.82
CA MET A 43 -7.11 -3.01 4.81
C MET A 43 -8.63 -2.98 4.76
N PHE A 44 -9.20 -1.86 4.34
CA PHE A 44 -10.60 -1.73 3.94
C PHE A 44 -10.69 -1.05 2.58
N ASN A 45 -11.84 -1.14 1.94
CA ASN A 45 -12.08 -0.47 0.67
C ASN A 45 -13.35 0.36 0.71
N ILE A 46 -13.40 1.36 -0.17
CA ILE A 46 -14.59 2.15 -0.45
C ILE A 46 -14.83 2.17 -1.96
N PHE A 47 -16.09 2.32 -2.36
CA PHE A 47 -16.50 2.30 -3.76
C PHE A 47 -17.18 3.59 -4.14
N ASP A 48 -16.80 4.19 -5.26
CA ASP A 48 -17.48 5.36 -5.79
C ASP A 48 -18.93 4.99 -6.16
N LYS A 49 -19.90 5.84 -5.81
CA LYS A 49 -21.32 5.55 -6.04
C LYS A 49 -21.74 5.69 -7.50
N LYS A 50 -20.98 6.46 -8.29
CA LYS A 50 -21.34 6.86 -9.67
C LYS A 50 -20.59 6.01 -10.71
N SER A 51 -19.54 5.32 -10.31
CA SER A 51 -18.64 4.56 -11.18
C SER A 51 -18.25 3.22 -10.55
N LEU A 52 -17.41 2.45 -11.24
CA LEU A 52 -16.84 1.21 -10.72
C LEU A 52 -15.45 1.45 -10.11
N PHE A 53 -15.16 2.68 -9.66
CA PHE A 53 -13.88 3.03 -9.07
C PHE A 53 -13.82 2.62 -7.60
N LYS A 54 -12.70 2.02 -7.19
CA LYS A 54 -12.47 1.51 -5.83
C LYS A 54 -11.22 2.15 -5.22
N ILE A 55 -11.26 2.50 -3.95
CA ILE A 55 -10.06 2.88 -3.21
C ILE A 55 -9.78 1.83 -2.14
N ASP A 56 -8.58 1.27 -2.15
CA ASP A 56 -8.07 0.35 -1.14
C ASP A 56 -7.26 1.16 -0.11
N PHE A 57 -7.72 1.20 1.13
CA PHE A 57 -7.02 1.84 2.24
C PHE A 57 -6.25 0.82 3.05
N ILE A 58 -4.94 1.02 3.14
CA ILE A 58 -4.02 0.18 3.90
C ILE A 58 -3.70 0.91 5.20
N ILE A 59 -4.09 0.31 6.33
CA ILE A 59 -3.83 0.91 7.64
C ILE A 59 -2.38 0.67 8.00
N MET A 60 -1.64 1.76 8.14
CA MET A 60 -0.24 1.74 8.54
C MET A 60 -0.12 1.11 9.92
N GLN A 61 0.63 0.01 9.99
CA GLN A 61 1.01 -0.57 11.28
C GLN A 61 2.15 0.27 11.85
N ASN A 62 2.14 0.57 13.15
CA ASN A 62 3.21 1.34 13.79
C ASN A 62 4.47 0.48 14.00
N GLU A 63 4.96 -0.10 12.92
CA GLU A 63 6.18 -0.88 12.84
C GLU A 63 7.31 0.00 12.32
N THR A 64 8.55 -0.31 12.73
CA THR A 64 9.75 0.46 12.38
C THR A 64 9.86 0.72 10.88
N TYR A 65 9.49 -0.26 10.04
CA TYR A 65 9.55 -0.11 8.59
C TYR A 65 8.50 0.85 8.02
N GLU A 66 7.26 0.79 8.52
CA GLU A 66 6.20 1.69 8.04
C GLU A 66 6.51 3.15 8.36
N VAL A 67 7.14 3.43 9.50
CA VAL A 67 7.64 4.78 9.84
C VAL A 67 8.71 5.22 8.84
N LEU A 68 9.71 4.38 8.57
CA LEU A 68 10.78 4.67 7.60
C LEU A 68 10.22 4.94 6.20
N LYS A 69 9.22 4.17 5.75
CA LYS A 69 8.52 4.38 4.48
C LYS A 69 7.82 5.74 4.43
N PHE A 70 7.17 6.15 5.53
CA PHE A 70 6.51 7.46 5.62
C PHE A 70 7.49 8.64 5.69
N GLU A 71 8.70 8.45 6.21
CA GLU A 71 9.77 9.45 6.21
C GLU A 71 10.41 9.62 4.83
N ARG A 72 10.48 8.55 4.05
CA ARG A 72 11.08 8.53 2.70
C ARG A 72 10.12 8.94 1.58
N LYS A 73 8.84 9.20 1.87
CA LYS A 73 7.86 9.61 0.86
C LYS A 73 8.30 10.90 0.17
N ARG A 74 8.08 10.95 -1.15
CA ARG A 74 8.41 12.10 -1.97
C ARG A 74 7.14 12.86 -2.32
N ARG A 75 7.23 14.19 -2.28
CA ARG A 75 6.12 15.06 -2.68
C ARG A 75 6.14 15.24 -4.19
N PHE A 76 5.00 15.07 -4.82
CA PHE A 76 4.78 15.31 -6.24
C PHE A 76 3.60 16.24 -6.44
N THR A 77 3.65 17.03 -7.49
CA THR A 77 2.48 17.76 -7.99
C THR A 77 1.88 16.95 -9.12
N PHE A 78 0.65 16.49 -8.95
CA PHE A 78 -0.10 15.76 -9.96
C PHE A 78 -1.41 16.49 -10.21
N GLU A 79 -1.64 16.94 -11.45
CA GLU A 79 -2.85 17.69 -11.84
C GLU A 79 -3.17 18.89 -10.92
N GLY A 80 -2.13 19.55 -10.40
CA GLY A 80 -2.28 20.69 -9.48
C GLY A 80 -2.46 20.31 -8.00
N PHE A 81 -2.56 19.02 -7.68
CA PHE A 81 -2.62 18.51 -6.31
C PHE A 81 -1.23 18.15 -5.79
N GLU A 82 -0.91 18.53 -4.56
CA GLU A 82 0.25 18.00 -3.86
C GLU A 82 -0.08 16.61 -3.29
N ILE A 83 0.61 15.59 -3.79
CA ILE A 83 0.48 14.22 -3.33
C ILE A 83 1.81 13.74 -2.74
N ASN A 84 1.74 12.85 -1.75
CA ASN A 84 2.90 12.14 -1.25
C ASN A 84 2.90 10.71 -1.78
N VAL A 85 3.99 10.29 -2.40
CA VAL A 85 4.14 8.96 -2.99
C VAL A 85 5.35 8.28 -2.36
N ILE A 86 5.19 7.01 -1.99
CA ILE A 86 6.30 6.19 -1.47
C ILE A 86 7.35 5.93 -2.55
N SER A 87 8.57 5.57 -2.16
CA SER A 87 9.60 5.18 -3.13
C SER A 87 9.22 3.89 -3.87
N ILE A 88 9.84 3.64 -5.03
CA ILE A 88 9.63 2.40 -5.79
C ILE A 88 10.10 1.20 -4.95
N GLU A 89 11.20 1.36 -4.21
CA GLU A 89 11.76 0.35 -3.32
C GLU A 89 10.78 0.01 -2.19
N ASP A 90 10.18 1.02 -1.55
CA ASP A 90 9.18 0.82 -0.50
C ASP A 90 7.88 0.18 -1.03
N LEU A 91 7.52 0.49 -2.28
CA LEU A 91 6.39 -0.14 -2.97
C LEU A 91 6.66 -1.61 -3.26
N ILE A 92 7.89 -1.95 -3.70
CA ILE A 92 8.32 -3.33 -3.93
C ILE A 92 8.21 -4.13 -2.62
N VAL A 93 8.77 -3.62 -1.53
CA VAL A 93 8.72 -4.27 -0.22
C VAL A 93 7.28 -4.47 0.25
N SER A 94 6.43 -3.44 0.09
CA SER A 94 5.00 -3.53 0.45
C SER A 94 4.30 -4.64 -0.34
N LYS A 95 4.56 -4.74 -1.65
CA LYS A 95 3.99 -5.80 -2.51
C LYS A 95 4.49 -7.19 -2.16
N LEU A 96 5.77 -7.34 -1.80
CA LEU A 96 6.33 -8.61 -1.31
C LEU A 96 5.65 -9.04 -0.01
N PHE A 97 5.46 -8.11 0.92
CA PHE A 97 4.75 -8.38 2.17
C PHE A 97 3.30 -8.82 1.94
N TRP A 98 2.58 -8.15 1.02
CA TRP A 98 1.22 -8.56 0.66
C TRP A 98 1.19 -9.92 -0.05
N ALA A 99 2.13 -10.18 -0.96
CA ALA A 99 2.24 -11.46 -1.64
C ALA A 99 2.51 -12.62 -0.66
N ARG A 100 3.27 -12.39 0.42
CA ARG A 100 3.49 -13.40 1.48
C ARG A 100 2.18 -13.86 2.12
N ASN A 101 1.26 -12.92 2.38
CA ASN A 101 0.01 -13.23 3.08
C ASN A 101 -1.07 -13.78 2.14
N SER A 102 -1.03 -13.44 0.85
CA SER A 102 -2.09 -13.79 -0.11
C SER A 102 -1.66 -14.77 -1.21
N GLU A 103 -0.38 -15.16 -1.25
CA GLU A 103 0.27 -15.92 -2.34
C GLU A 103 -0.06 -15.40 -3.75
N SER A 104 -0.18 -14.07 -3.90
CA SER A 104 -0.68 -13.48 -5.14
C SER A 104 0.40 -13.38 -6.22
N GLU A 105 0.30 -14.21 -7.25
CA GLU A 105 1.12 -14.12 -8.48
C GLU A 105 1.03 -12.74 -9.15
N LYS A 106 -0.13 -12.07 -9.06
CA LYS A 106 -0.29 -10.71 -9.58
C LYS A 106 0.64 -9.73 -8.87
N GLN A 107 0.75 -9.80 -7.54
CA GLN A 107 1.64 -8.92 -6.78
C GLN A 107 3.11 -9.20 -7.11
N LEU A 108 3.49 -10.48 -7.26
CA LEU A 108 4.85 -10.86 -7.67
C LEU A 108 5.19 -10.35 -9.07
N ASN A 109 4.25 -10.44 -10.02
CA ASN A 109 4.45 -9.91 -11.36
C ASN A 109 4.56 -8.38 -11.40
N ASP A 110 3.80 -7.67 -10.56
CA ASP A 110 3.97 -6.23 -10.39
C ASP A 110 5.37 -5.90 -9.89
N VAL A 111 5.88 -6.65 -8.90
CA VAL A 111 7.26 -6.49 -8.39
C VAL A 111 8.29 -6.72 -9.49
N ARG A 112 8.17 -7.77 -10.33
CA ARG A 112 9.07 -8.00 -11.48
C ARG A 112 9.18 -6.76 -12.38
N ASN A 113 8.06 -6.10 -12.63
CA ASN A 113 8.04 -4.90 -13.46
C ASN A 113 8.62 -3.68 -12.75
N LEU A 114 8.37 -3.52 -11.46
CA LEU A 114 8.89 -2.41 -10.66
C LEU A 114 10.40 -2.48 -10.47
N LEU A 115 10.99 -3.68 -10.37
CA LEU A 115 12.44 -3.88 -10.24
C LEU A 115 13.25 -3.24 -11.37
N LYS A 116 12.64 -3.04 -12.55
CA LYS A 116 13.28 -2.38 -13.70
C LYS A 116 13.52 -0.89 -13.48
N TYR A 117 12.81 -0.28 -12.53
CA TYR A 117 12.82 1.16 -12.26
C TYR A 117 13.44 1.51 -10.90
N MET A 118 13.89 0.51 -10.13
CA MET A 118 14.54 0.77 -8.85
C MET A 118 15.90 1.46 -9.04
N THR A 119 16.26 2.29 -8.07
CA THR A 119 17.51 3.04 -8.06
C THR A 119 18.36 2.76 -6.83
N GLU A 120 17.76 2.31 -5.72
CA GLU A 120 18.42 2.08 -4.44
C GLU A 120 18.45 0.59 -4.08
N LYS A 121 19.18 -0.22 -4.86
CA LYS A 121 19.23 -1.69 -4.71
C LYS A 121 19.69 -2.13 -3.32
N ASP A 122 20.71 -1.50 -2.75
CA ASP A 122 21.26 -1.88 -1.44
C ASP A 122 20.25 -1.63 -0.31
N TYR A 123 19.50 -0.53 -0.42
CA TYR A 123 18.39 -0.24 0.50
C TYR A 123 17.32 -1.32 0.41
N LEU A 124 16.88 -1.64 -0.81
CA LEU A 124 15.87 -2.66 -1.04
C LEU A 124 16.27 -4.02 -0.43
N LEU A 125 17.47 -4.52 -0.75
CA LEU A 125 17.95 -5.82 -0.28
C LEU A 125 18.11 -5.86 1.24
N LYS A 126 18.58 -4.77 1.85
CA LYS A 126 18.66 -4.65 3.30
C LYS A 126 17.27 -4.73 3.93
N THR A 127 16.32 -3.96 3.42
CA THR A 127 14.95 -3.94 3.96
C THR A 127 14.24 -5.28 3.78
N ILE A 128 14.42 -5.97 2.65
CA ILE A 128 13.88 -7.32 2.42
C ILE A 128 14.38 -8.28 3.50
N LYS A 129 15.68 -8.23 3.81
CA LYS A 129 16.30 -9.07 4.84
C LYS A 129 15.81 -8.71 6.24
N ASP A 130 15.73 -7.42 6.56
CA ASP A 130 15.28 -6.93 7.87
C ASP A 130 13.82 -7.31 8.16
N LEU A 131 13.02 -7.56 7.11
CA LEU A 131 11.59 -7.94 7.20
C LEU A 131 11.31 -9.43 6.95
N ASP A 132 12.36 -10.25 6.76
CA ASP A 132 12.24 -11.68 6.45
C ASP A 132 11.33 -11.95 5.23
N LEU A 133 11.66 -11.26 4.11
CA LEU A 133 10.96 -11.38 2.82
C LEU A 133 11.84 -12.03 1.74
N ASP A 134 12.98 -12.62 2.12
CA ASP A 134 13.94 -13.26 1.22
C ASP A 134 13.30 -14.40 0.40
N ASP A 135 12.39 -15.16 1.00
CA ASP A 135 11.67 -16.26 0.36
C ASP A 135 10.78 -15.76 -0.78
N MET A 136 10.02 -14.68 -0.55
CA MET A 136 9.19 -14.05 -1.58
C MET A 136 10.05 -13.43 -2.68
N TYR A 137 11.15 -12.76 -2.32
CA TYR A 137 12.04 -12.15 -3.30
C TYR A 137 12.72 -13.20 -4.19
N LYS A 138 13.11 -14.36 -3.65
CA LYS A 138 13.68 -15.46 -4.44
C LYS A 138 12.71 -16.05 -5.47
N LYS A 139 11.41 -16.11 -5.16
CA LYS A 139 10.38 -16.55 -6.13
C LYS A 139 10.32 -15.66 -7.38
N ILE A 140 10.79 -14.43 -7.26
CA ILE A 140 10.84 -13.46 -8.35
C ILE A 140 12.11 -13.66 -9.17
N SER A 141 13.27 -13.76 -8.52
CA SER A 141 14.56 -13.89 -9.19
C SER A 141 14.75 -15.22 -9.94
N LEU A 142 14.10 -16.30 -9.49
CA LEU A 142 14.16 -17.62 -10.15
C LEU A 142 13.31 -17.71 -11.42
N ALA A 143 12.47 -16.71 -11.72
CA ALA A 143 11.61 -16.70 -12.89
C ALA A 143 12.21 -15.95 -14.09
N ASP A 144 13.36 -15.30 -13.91
CA ASP A 144 14.08 -14.52 -14.93
C ASP A 144 15.35 -15.25 -15.46
N GLU A 145 15.54 -16.53 -15.14
CA GLU A 145 16.52 -17.46 -15.77
C GLU A 145 15.81 -18.44 -16.73
#